data_AF-A0A952AIH3-F1
#
_entry.id   AF-A0A952AIH3-F1
#
_cell.length_a   1.000
_cell.length_b   1.000
_cell.length_c   1.000
_cell.angle_alpha   90.00
_cell.angle_beta   90.00
_cell.angle_gamma   90.00
#
_symmetry.space_group_name_H-M   'P 1'
#
loop_
_entity.id
_entity.type
_entity.pdbx_description
1 polymer ?
#
loop_
_entity_poly.entity_id
_entity_poly.type
_entity_poly.pdbx_seq_one_letter_code
_entity_poly.pdbx_strand_id
1 'polypeptide(L)'
;PHPAPFPLTLPSRIITSMLNETDGIVLDPYCGSGTTLVAASLLNKKYIGIDISEDYIQYAKDRLQNAPSEMKIVQEELQKHIVQKTFKQRKQKGEFTGRHKNNFQSDETTQARVEQLHLL
;
A
#
# COMPACT_ATOMS: atom_id res chain seq x y z
N PRO A 1 -21.65 3.43 7.66
CA PRO A 1 -20.74 2.73 6.70
C PRO A 1 -20.74 3.45 5.35
N HIS A 2 -19.59 3.91 4.85
CA HIS A 2 -19.49 4.53 3.53
C HIS A 2 -19.78 3.47 2.44
N PRO A 3 -20.65 3.72 1.45
CA PRO A 3 -21.15 2.69 0.55
C PRO A 3 -20.13 2.19 -0.48
N ALA A 4 -19.05 2.94 -0.74
CA ALA A 4 -18.03 2.58 -1.74
C ALA A 4 -16.60 2.97 -1.32
N PRO A 5 -15.99 2.32 -0.30
CA PRO A 5 -14.60 2.55 0.04
C PRO A 5 -13.67 1.85 -0.97
N PHE A 6 -12.64 2.55 -1.46
CA PHE A 6 -11.51 1.92 -2.16
C PHE A 6 -10.45 1.43 -1.16
N PRO A 7 -9.62 0.44 -1.52
CA PRO A 7 -8.59 -0.08 -0.64
C PRO A 7 -7.47 0.95 -0.39
N LEU A 8 -6.88 0.93 0.81
CA LEU A 8 -5.80 1.82 1.21
C LEU A 8 -4.56 1.74 0.28
N THR A 9 -4.31 0.57 -0.31
CA THR A 9 -3.19 0.34 -1.21
C THR A 9 -3.22 1.23 -2.46
N LEU A 10 -4.41 1.62 -2.93
CA LEU A 10 -4.56 2.44 -4.14
C LEU A 10 -3.98 3.86 -3.96
N PRO A 11 -4.44 4.69 -2.99
CA PRO A 11 -3.85 6.00 -2.77
C PRO A 11 -2.39 5.90 -2.33
N SER A 12 -1.99 4.89 -1.53
CA SER A 12 -0.58 4.72 -1.13
C SER A 12 0.36 4.62 -2.33
N ARG A 13 -0.03 3.84 -3.34
CA ARG A 13 0.73 3.68 -4.59
C ARG A 13 0.84 5.00 -5.36
N ILE A 14 -0.28 5.70 -5.51
CA ILE A 14 -0.34 6.95 -6.28
C ILE A 14 0.49 8.03 -5.60
N ILE A 15 0.28 8.24 -4.29
CA ILE A 15 1.00 9.24 -3.50
C ILE A 15 2.50 8.98 -3.55
N THR A 16 2.94 7.73 -3.34
CA THR A 16 4.36 7.40 -3.40
C THR A 16 4.92 7.64 -4.80
N SER A 17 4.20 7.25 -5.85
CA SER A 17 4.66 7.41 -7.23
C SER A 17 4.82 8.88 -7.64
N MET A 18 3.99 9.77 -7.10
CA MET A 18 4.00 11.21 -7.43
C MET A 18 4.88 12.03 -6.47
N LEU A 19 4.91 11.67 -5.19
CA LEU A 19 5.50 12.47 -4.12
C LEU A 19 6.64 11.74 -3.39
N ASN A 20 7.29 10.72 -3.96
CA ASN A 20 8.26 9.86 -3.27
C ASN A 20 9.25 10.67 -2.40
N GLU A 21 10.17 11.36 -3.07
CA GLU A 21 11.22 12.18 -2.44
C GLU A 21 10.87 13.67 -2.46
N THR A 22 9.72 14.04 -3.01
CA THR A 22 9.27 15.42 -3.11
C THR A 22 8.28 15.75 -2.00
N ASP A 23 8.36 16.99 -1.54
CA ASP A 23 7.31 17.56 -0.69
C ASP A 23 6.08 17.90 -1.54
N GLY A 24 4.91 17.78 -0.93
CA GLY A 24 3.65 18.08 -1.58
C GLY A 24 2.47 17.97 -0.62
N ILE A 25 1.30 18.37 -1.11
CA ILE A 25 0.03 18.28 -0.39
C ILE A 25 -0.91 17.41 -1.21
N VAL A 26 -1.49 16.40 -0.58
CA VAL A 26 -2.54 15.56 -1.16
C VAL A 26 -3.89 16.21 -0.92
N LEU A 27 -4.62 16.55 -1.98
CA LEU A 27 -5.99 17.07 -1.89
C LEU A 27 -6.99 16.00 -2.30
N ASP A 28 -7.97 15.74 -1.44
CA ASP A 28 -9.13 14.90 -1.77
C ASP A 28 -10.43 15.69 -1.52
N PRO A 29 -11.12 16.17 -2.58
CA PRO A 29 -12.32 17.00 -2.42
C PRO A 29 -13.59 16.21 -2.09
N TYR A 30 -13.51 14.87 -2.02
CA TYR A 30 -14.62 13.97 -1.68
C TYR A 30 -14.12 12.85 -0.76
N CYS A 31 -13.50 13.24 0.35
CA CYS A 31 -12.65 12.33 1.13
C CYS A 31 -13.44 11.22 1.84
N GLY A 32 -14.75 11.38 2.03
CA GLY A 32 -15.64 10.41 2.66
C GLY A 32 -15.04 9.83 3.94
N SER A 33 -14.87 8.51 3.97
CA SER A 33 -14.26 7.78 5.10
C SER A 33 -12.75 8.02 5.33
N GLY A 34 -12.12 8.88 4.54
CA GLY A 34 -10.76 9.35 4.73
C GLY A 34 -9.63 8.48 4.18
N THR A 35 -9.91 7.46 3.33
CA THR A 35 -8.87 6.50 2.88
C THR A 35 -7.65 7.19 2.24
N THR A 36 -7.86 8.21 1.39
CA THR A 36 -6.75 8.99 0.80
C THR A 36 -5.93 9.72 1.86
N LEU A 37 -6.62 10.31 2.86
CA LEU A 37 -5.98 11.08 3.92
C LEU A 37 -5.18 10.19 4.86
N VAL A 38 -5.73 9.01 5.20
CA VAL A 38 -5.03 7.99 5.99
C VAL A 38 -3.76 7.54 5.27
N ALA A 39 -3.83 7.26 3.97
CA ALA A 39 -2.65 6.91 3.18
C ALA A 39 -1.61 8.04 3.16
N ALA A 40 -2.03 9.28 2.96
CA ALA A 40 -1.14 10.44 2.98
C ALA A 40 -0.47 10.64 4.35
N SER A 41 -1.24 10.52 5.43
CA SER A 41 -0.76 10.60 6.82
C SER A 41 0.31 9.54 7.10
N LEU A 42 0.03 8.27 6.75
CA LEU A 42 0.96 7.15 6.95
C LEU A 42 2.25 7.26 6.14
N LEU A 43 2.18 7.91 4.97
CA LEU A 43 3.33 8.22 4.12
C LEU A 43 4.03 9.53 4.53
N ASN A 44 3.66 10.11 5.67
CA ASN A 44 4.20 11.36 6.18
C ASN A 44 4.09 12.52 5.16
N LYS A 45 2.97 12.59 4.43
CA LYS A 45 2.66 13.67 3.50
C LYS A 45 1.57 14.57 4.08
N LYS A 46 1.64 15.86 3.75
CA LYS A 46 0.57 16.82 4.08
C LYS A 46 -0.68 16.49 3.27
N TYR A 47 -1.85 16.71 3.84
CA TYR A 47 -3.11 16.44 3.16
C TYR A 47 -4.21 17.44 3.54
N ILE A 48 -5.18 17.59 2.64
CA ILE A 48 -6.42 18.32 2.83
C ILE A 48 -7.55 17.43 2.33
N GLY A 49 -8.55 17.18 3.18
CA GLY A 49 -9.75 16.44 2.82
C GLY A 49 -10.99 17.32 2.97
N ILE A 50 -11.88 17.25 1.98
CA ILE A 50 -13.16 17.95 2.00
C ILE A 50 -14.25 16.90 1.78
N ASP A 51 -15.33 17.02 2.53
CA ASP A 51 -16.57 16.27 2.31
C ASP A 51 -17.74 17.12 2.81
N ILE A 52 -18.91 16.97 2.20
CA ILE A 52 -20.12 17.69 2.58
C ILE A 52 -20.79 17.06 3.81
N SER A 53 -20.53 15.78 4.06
CA SER A 53 -21.11 15.05 5.19
C SER A 53 -20.26 15.21 6.45
N GLU A 54 -20.82 15.86 7.46
CA GLU A 54 -20.18 16.00 8.77
C GLU A 54 -19.91 14.63 9.43
N ASP A 55 -20.81 13.67 9.26
CA ASP A 55 -20.65 12.30 9.77
C ASP A 55 -19.42 11.61 9.15
N TYR A 56 -19.20 11.77 7.84
CA TYR A 56 -17.99 11.24 7.19
C TYR A 56 -16.73 11.96 7.63
N ILE A 57 -16.80 13.29 7.81
CA ILE A 57 -15.67 14.04 8.37
C ILE A 57 -15.32 13.54 9.78
N GLN A 58 -16.30 13.24 10.62
CA GLN A 58 -16.05 12.70 11.95
C GLN A 58 -15.43 11.30 11.88
N TYR A 59 -15.99 10.42 11.04
CA TYR A 59 -15.42 9.08 10.81
C TYR A 59 -13.98 9.13 10.29
N ALA A 60 -13.69 10.02 9.33
CA ALA A 60 -12.35 10.20 8.79
C ALA A 60 -11.36 10.69 9.86
N LYS A 61 -11.78 11.60 10.75
CA LYS A 61 -10.96 12.06 11.89
C LYS A 61 -10.65 10.92 12.85
N ASP A 62 -11.65 10.14 13.24
CA ASP A 62 -11.47 9.02 14.17
C ASP A 62 -10.56 7.94 13.56
N ARG A 63 -10.73 7.66 12.26
CA ARG A 63 -9.84 6.75 11.54
C ARG A 63 -8.43 7.29 11.41
N LEU A 64 -8.25 8.59 11.16
CA LEU A 64 -6.93 9.25 11.12
C LEU A 64 -6.18 9.13 12.45
N GLN A 65 -6.88 9.30 13.58
CA GLN A 65 -6.27 9.09 14.91
C GLN A 65 -5.76 7.66 15.10
N ASN A 66 -6.45 6.68 14.49
CA ASN A 66 -6.11 5.27 14.54
C ASN A 66 -5.29 4.80 13.32
N ALA A 67 -4.89 5.70 12.43
CA ALA A 67 -4.18 5.37 11.19
C ALA A 67 -2.94 4.48 11.39
N PRO A 68 -2.10 4.65 12.44
CA PRO A 68 -0.93 3.80 12.66
C PRO A 68 -1.23 2.29 12.67
N SER A 69 -2.46 1.89 13.04
CA SER A 69 -2.88 0.47 13.00
C SER A 69 -2.93 -0.11 11.57
N GLU A 70 -3.07 0.72 10.54
CA GLU A 70 -3.15 0.33 9.13
C GLU A 70 -1.78 0.38 8.41
N MET A 71 -0.70 0.79 9.09
CA MET A 71 0.64 1.00 8.51
C MET A 71 1.20 -0.23 7.79
N LYS A 72 0.91 -1.43 8.32
CA LYS A 72 1.36 -2.70 7.71
C LYS A 72 0.88 -2.86 6.26
N ILE A 73 -0.35 -2.44 5.96
CA ILE A 73 -0.94 -2.51 4.61
C ILE A 73 -0.17 -1.62 3.64
N VAL A 74 0.18 -0.39 4.07
CA VAL A 74 0.95 0.56 3.28
C VAL A 74 2.34 0.01 3.01
N GLN A 75 3.03 -0.50 4.04
CA GLN A 75 4.37 -1.07 3.89
C GLN A 75 4.38 -2.25 2.92
N GLU A 76 3.44 -3.18 3.04
CA GLU A 76 3.31 -4.32 2.12
C GLU A 76 3.09 -3.88 0.67
N GLU A 77 2.33 -2.80 0.45
CA GLU A 77 2.16 -2.23 -0.88
C GLU A 77 3.46 -1.60 -1.41
N LEU A 78 4.18 -0.83 -0.59
CA LEU A 78 5.46 -0.21 -0.98
C LEU A 78 6.51 -1.23 -1.37
N GLN A 79 6.58 -2.36 -0.65
CA GLN A 79 7.54 -3.44 -0.96
C GLN A 79 7.34 -4.04 -2.36
N LYS A 80 6.13 -3.98 -2.93
CA LYS A 80 5.86 -4.46 -4.29
C LYS A 80 6.46 -3.57 -5.37
N HIS A 81 6.71 -2.28 -5.06
CA HIS A 81 7.23 -1.30 -6.01
C HIS A 81 8.76 -1.19 -6.01
N ILE A 82 9.43 -1.86 -5.07
CA ILE A 82 10.89 -1.87 -5.01
C ILE A 82 11.46 -2.88 -6.01
N VAL A 83 12.12 -2.38 -7.04
CA VAL A 83 12.85 -3.23 -8.00
C VAL A 83 14.17 -3.68 -7.37
N GLN A 84 14.17 -4.83 -6.70
CA GLN A 84 15.40 -5.40 -6.11
C GLN A 84 16.41 -5.87 -7.16
N LYS A 85 15.92 -6.37 -8.30
CA LYS A 85 16.75 -6.85 -9.41
C LYS A 85 16.19 -6.30 -10.72
N THR A 86 17.07 -5.67 -11.50
CA THR A 86 16.73 -5.24 -12.86
C THR A 86 16.35 -6.44 -13.73
N PHE A 87 15.61 -6.19 -14.81
CA PHE A 87 15.34 -7.23 -15.80
C PHE A 87 16.62 -7.90 -16.31
N LYS A 88 17.69 -7.11 -16.56
CA LYS A 88 19.00 -7.60 -16.98
C LYS A 88 19.60 -8.57 -15.96
N GLN A 89 19.59 -8.21 -14.67
CA GLN A 89 20.11 -9.06 -13.59
C GLN A 89 19.29 -10.35 -13.44
N ARG A 90 17.96 -10.28 -13.50
CA ARG A 90 17.07 -11.47 -13.47
C ARG A 90 17.35 -12.41 -14.64
N LYS A 91 17.53 -11.86 -15.85
CA LYS A 91 17.89 -12.63 -17.05
C LYS A 91 19.26 -13.29 -16.93
N GLN A 92 20.26 -12.58 -16.41
CA GLN A 92 21.61 -13.11 -16.21
C GLN A 92 21.67 -14.23 -15.17
N LYS A 93 20.83 -14.17 -14.13
CA LYS A 93 20.73 -15.22 -13.10
C LYS A 93 19.84 -16.41 -13.50
N GLY A 94 19.26 -16.41 -14.70
CA GLY A 94 18.31 -17.45 -15.11
C GLY A 94 16.96 -17.41 -14.38
N GLU A 95 16.70 -16.38 -13.59
CA GLU A 95 15.44 -16.18 -12.83
C GLU A 95 14.29 -15.74 -13.74
N PHE A 96 14.56 -15.45 -15.01
CA PHE A 96 13.56 -15.06 -15.98
C PHE A 96 13.19 -16.24 -16.88
N THR A 97 12.13 -16.97 -16.51
CA THR A 97 11.46 -17.92 -17.40
C THR A 97 10.58 -17.12 -18.36
N GLY A 98 11.17 -16.58 -19.43
CA GLY A 98 10.40 -15.95 -20.49
C GLY A 98 9.28 -16.89 -20.95
N ARG A 99 8.03 -16.45 -20.74
CA ARG A 99 6.75 -17.19 -20.83
C ARG A 99 6.32 -17.85 -19.52
N HIS A 100 5.10 -17.51 -19.13
CA HIS A 100 4.30 -18.23 -18.14
C HIS A 100 4.31 -19.73 -18.51
N LYS A 101 5.15 -20.53 -17.84
CA LYS A 101 4.96 -21.97 -17.78
C LYS A 101 3.97 -22.20 -16.65
N ASN A 102 2.79 -22.71 -16.98
CA ASN A 102 1.87 -23.31 -16.02
C ASN A 102 2.53 -24.54 -15.39
N ASN A 103 3.50 -24.37 -14.50
CA ASN A 103 3.95 -25.44 -13.62
C ASN A 103 3.81 -24.93 -12.19
N PHE A 104 2.66 -25.22 -11.59
CA PHE A 104 2.54 -25.34 -10.15
C PHE A 104 3.57 -26.38 -9.70
N GLN A 105 4.70 -25.91 -9.18
CA GLN A 105 5.55 -26.67 -8.28
C GLN A 105 5.69 -25.82 -7.03
N SER A 106 5.05 -26.28 -5.97
CA SER A 106 5.18 -25.74 -4.63
C SER A 106 6.63 -25.94 -4.17
N ASP A 107 7.40 -24.85 -4.09
CA ASP A 107 8.74 -24.89 -3.49
C ASP A 107 8.63 -25.08 -1.96
N GLU A 108 9.14 -26.22 -1.47
CA GLU A 108 9.26 -26.59 -0.05
C GLU A 108 9.93 -25.50 0.81
N THR A 109 10.75 -24.65 0.19
CA THR A 109 11.44 -23.52 0.83
C THR A 109 10.50 -22.47 1.41
N THR A 110 9.29 -22.34 0.86
CA THR A 110 8.29 -21.38 1.37
C THR A 110 7.63 -21.89 2.65
N GLN A 111 7.46 -23.22 2.76
CA GLN A 111 6.82 -23.86 3.91
C GLN A 111 7.71 -23.77 5.16
N ALA A 112 9.02 -23.96 5.01
CA ALA A 112 9.99 -23.85 6.10
C ALA A 112 10.09 -22.43 6.71
N ARG A 113 9.87 -21.37 5.91
CA ARG A 113 9.91 -19.98 6.39
C ARG A 113 8.65 -19.56 7.14
N VAL A 114 7.50 -20.15 6.80
CA VAL A 114 6.22 -19.87 7.47
C VAL A 114 6.15 -20.57 8.83
N GLU A 115 6.67 -21.79 8.95
CA GLU A 115 6.72 -22.49 10.24
C GLU A 115 7.64 -21.80 11.26
N GLN A 116 8.72 -21.17 10.80
CA GLN A 116 9.67 -20.47 11.68
C GLN A 116 9.15 -19.10 12.17
N LEU A 117 8.13 -18.53 11.52
CA LEU A 117 7.50 -17.25 11.89
C LEU A 117 6.32 -17.40 12.85
N HIS A 118 5.74 -18.59 13.00
CA HIS A 118 4.69 -18.86 13.98
C HIS A 118 5.20 -19.36 15.34
N LEU A 119 6.53 -19.47 15.52
CA LEU A 119 7.16 -19.91 16.75
C LEU A 119 7.91 -18.79 17.51
N LEU A 120 7.69 -17.52 17.12
CA LEU A 120 8.14 -16.31 17.81
C LEU A 120 6.94 -15.40 18.10
#